data_AF-A0A7U5MRD3-F1
#
_entry.id   AF-A0A7U5MRD3-F1
#
_cell.length_a   1.000
_cell.length_b   1.000
_cell.length_c   1.000
_cell.angle_alpha   90.00
_cell.angle_beta   90.00
_cell.angle_gamma   90.00
#
_symmetry.space_group_name_H-M   'P 1'
#
loop_
_entity.id
_entity.type
_entity.pdbx_description
1 polymer ?
#
loop_
_entity_poly.entity_id
_entity_poly.type
_entity_poly.pdbx_seq_one_letter_code
_entity_poly.pdbx_strand_id
1 'polypeptide(L)'
;MSTRPLVEPVAGPRWTRKRFVSMLADCYGTTITGEVDIEAVAEYCGVTPATVRRWISGDASTNNRIAAVPSARIVQLQRGPDVVERRNQQQYDRALAALTNINDESSSLPAWDQQGWLNEHTVAIIEVTGKPWRQVVITKANPRALIELRRRSAIVTSLTLPTRFHAQVLAHAVMTRQHTWRVHPSPQQLAIGRTRVWMADAPAVQLGSLADQIGVGPGRLDTH
;
A
#
# COMPACT_ATOMS: atom_id res chain seq x y z
N MET A 1 2.05 -24.46 15.17
CA MET A 1 0.70 -23.92 15.06
C MET A 1 0.78 -22.68 14.17
N SER A 2 0.27 -22.73 12.94
CA SER A 2 0.28 -21.55 12.05
C SER A 2 -0.78 -20.56 12.54
N THR A 3 -0.34 -19.47 13.15
CA THR A 3 -1.19 -18.33 13.48
C THR A 3 -1.78 -17.78 12.18
N ARG A 4 -3.08 -17.96 11.97
CA ARG A 4 -3.80 -17.37 10.83
C ARG A 4 -3.58 -15.86 10.86
N PRO A 5 -3.27 -15.19 9.73
CA PRO A 5 -3.12 -13.75 9.74
C PRO A 5 -4.44 -13.11 10.20
N LEU A 6 -4.36 -12.18 11.16
CA LEU A 6 -5.53 -11.45 11.68
C LEU A 6 -6.30 -10.70 10.58
N VAL A 7 -5.66 -10.47 9.43
CA VAL A 7 -6.22 -9.78 8.26
C VAL A 7 -5.99 -10.62 7.01
N GLU A 8 -7.07 -11.05 6.38
CA GLU A 8 -7.01 -11.76 5.11
C GLU A 8 -7.02 -10.78 3.92
N PRO A 9 -6.22 -11.05 2.86
CA PRO A 9 -6.32 -10.31 1.61
C PRO A 9 -7.72 -10.42 1.00
N VAL A 10 -8.21 -9.33 0.42
CA VAL A 10 -9.40 -9.40 -0.42
C VAL A 10 -9.10 -10.15 -1.72
N ALA A 11 -10.14 -10.74 -2.32
CA ALA A 11 -10.02 -11.40 -3.62
C ALA A 11 -9.43 -10.44 -4.65
N GLY A 12 -8.42 -10.92 -5.37
CA GLY A 12 -7.71 -10.11 -6.37
C GLY A 12 -8.57 -9.81 -7.60
N PRO A 13 -8.15 -8.82 -8.41
CA PRO A 13 -8.82 -8.52 -9.66
C PRO A 13 -8.65 -9.67 -10.65
N ARG A 14 -9.59 -9.76 -11.60
CA ARG A 14 -9.36 -10.54 -12.81
C ARG A 14 -8.33 -9.83 -13.69
N TRP A 15 -7.17 -10.44 -13.85
CA TRP A 15 -6.09 -9.94 -14.71
C TRP A 15 -6.38 -10.23 -16.19
N THR A 16 -7.28 -9.43 -16.77
CA THR A 16 -7.46 -9.41 -18.22
C THR A 16 -6.27 -8.71 -18.88
N ARG A 17 -6.05 -8.98 -20.17
CA ARG A 17 -5.02 -8.30 -20.97
C ARG A 17 -5.18 -6.78 -20.86
N LYS A 18 -6.40 -6.25 -21.02
CA LYS A 18 -6.66 -4.81 -20.91
C LYS A 18 -6.21 -4.24 -19.56
N ARG A 19 -6.62 -4.87 -18.45
CA ARG A 19 -6.24 -4.42 -17.10
C ARG A 19 -4.73 -4.49 -16.90
N PHE A 20 -4.10 -5.57 -17.36
CA PHE A 20 -2.66 -5.75 -17.22
C PHE A 20 -1.88 -4.68 -17.98
N VAL A 21 -2.25 -4.41 -19.25
CA VAL A 21 -1.62 -3.37 -20.07
C VAL A 21 -1.81 -1.98 -19.46
N SER A 22 -3.03 -1.64 -19.00
CA SER A 22 -3.28 -0.37 -18.32
C SER A 22 -2.43 -0.22 -17.06
N MET A 23 -2.38 -1.25 -16.21
CA MET A 23 -1.56 -1.24 -15.00
C MET A 23 -0.08 -1.00 -15.32
N LEU A 24 0.46 -1.63 -16.36
CA LEU A 24 1.84 -1.41 -16.79
C LEU A 24 2.07 0.03 -17.28
N ALA A 25 1.17 0.56 -18.10
CA ALA A 25 1.24 1.94 -18.58
C ALA A 25 1.20 2.95 -17.41
N ASP A 26 0.30 2.74 -16.44
CA ASP A 26 0.18 3.62 -15.28
C ASP A 26 1.45 3.60 -14.42
N CYS A 27 2.01 2.40 -14.21
CA CYS A 27 3.12 2.15 -13.27
C CYS A 27 4.49 2.46 -13.85
N TYR A 28 4.72 2.21 -15.14
CA TYR A 28 6.04 2.31 -15.77
C TYR A 28 6.09 3.38 -16.86
N GLY A 29 4.94 3.95 -17.22
CA GLY A 29 4.83 5.00 -18.22
C GLY A 29 4.51 4.46 -19.61
N THR A 30 4.39 5.39 -20.53
CA THR A 30 4.13 5.11 -21.94
C THR A 30 5.20 5.74 -22.82
N THR A 31 5.40 5.16 -24.00
CA THR A 31 6.15 5.77 -25.09
C THR A 31 5.42 7.00 -25.62
N ILE A 32 6.07 7.74 -26.53
CA ILE A 32 5.46 8.88 -27.24
C ILE A 32 4.21 8.50 -28.05
N THR A 33 4.11 7.23 -28.46
CA THR A 33 2.94 6.68 -29.18
C THR A 33 1.80 6.25 -28.25
N GLY A 34 1.99 6.38 -26.93
CA GLY A 34 1.00 5.97 -25.92
C GLY A 34 1.00 4.47 -25.61
N GLU A 35 1.96 3.71 -26.14
CA GLU A 35 2.15 2.30 -25.82
C GLU A 35 2.90 2.14 -24.49
N VAL A 36 2.79 0.98 -23.84
CA VAL A 36 3.53 0.69 -22.60
C VAL A 36 5.04 0.86 -22.82
N ASP A 37 5.74 1.50 -21.88
CA ASP A 37 7.20 1.49 -21.84
C ASP A 37 7.71 0.09 -21.47
N ILE A 38 7.95 -0.72 -22.51
CA ILE A 38 8.38 -2.11 -22.40
C ILE A 38 9.77 -2.22 -21.75
N GLU A 39 10.67 -1.26 -22.02
CA GLU A 39 12.04 -1.28 -21.50
C GLU A 39 12.02 -1.07 -19.98
N ALA A 40 11.25 -0.10 -19.49
CA ALA A 40 11.09 0.15 -18.05
C ALA A 40 10.49 -1.07 -17.32
N VAL A 41 9.50 -1.75 -17.91
CA VAL A 41 8.91 -2.98 -17.34
C VAL A 41 9.92 -4.12 -17.31
N ALA A 42 10.68 -4.29 -18.40
CA ALA A 42 11.69 -5.34 -18.55
C ALA A 42 12.82 -5.19 -17.52
N GLU A 43 13.32 -3.96 -17.35
CA GLU A 43 14.32 -3.61 -16.33
C GLU A 43 13.82 -3.95 -14.93
N TYR A 44 12.61 -3.52 -14.57
CA TYR A 44 12.05 -3.78 -13.25
C TYR A 44 11.87 -5.29 -12.97
N CYS A 45 11.40 -6.03 -13.98
CA CYS A 45 11.13 -7.46 -13.84
C CYS A 45 12.40 -8.33 -13.93
N GLY A 46 13.52 -7.78 -14.40
CA GLY A 46 14.73 -8.54 -14.74
C GLY A 46 14.48 -9.55 -15.87
N VAL A 47 13.78 -9.12 -16.93
CA VAL A 47 13.49 -9.95 -18.12
C VAL A 47 13.85 -9.20 -19.40
N THR A 48 13.79 -9.87 -20.55
CA THR A 48 14.00 -9.21 -21.84
C THR A 48 12.74 -8.44 -22.30
N PRO A 49 12.89 -7.35 -23.06
CA PRO A 49 11.77 -6.63 -23.67
C PRO A 49 10.86 -7.53 -24.53
N ALA A 50 11.44 -8.52 -25.23
CA ALA A 50 10.68 -9.50 -26.00
C ALA A 50 9.73 -10.34 -25.12
N THR A 51 10.13 -10.63 -23.88
CA THR A 51 9.29 -11.35 -22.91
C THR A 51 8.08 -10.51 -22.51
N VAL A 52 8.28 -9.22 -22.25
CA VAL A 52 7.18 -8.29 -21.93
C VAL A 52 6.25 -8.12 -23.14
N ARG A 53 6.79 -7.97 -24.36
CA ARG A 53 6.00 -7.95 -25.60
C ARG A 53 5.11 -9.18 -25.72
N ARG A 54 5.61 -10.37 -25.38
CA ARG A 54 4.82 -11.60 -25.39
C ARG A 54 3.65 -11.53 -24.40
N TRP A 55 3.86 -10.99 -23.19
CA TRP A 55 2.80 -10.85 -22.18
C TRP A 55 1.67 -9.90 -22.61
N ILE A 56 2.02 -8.84 -23.33
CA ILE A 56 1.07 -7.83 -23.78
C ILE A 56 0.64 -8.01 -25.24
N SER A 57 1.11 -9.04 -25.95
CA SER A 57 0.74 -9.30 -27.34
C SER A 57 -0.77 -9.55 -27.50
N GLY A 58 -1.30 -9.27 -28.68
CA GLY A 58 -2.72 -9.40 -29.01
C GLY A 58 -3.37 -8.09 -29.45
N ASP A 59 -4.61 -8.18 -29.92
CA ASP A 59 -5.40 -7.05 -30.42
C ASP A 59 -6.59 -6.72 -29.50
N ALA A 60 -7.45 -5.80 -29.92
CA ALA A 60 -8.64 -5.41 -29.18
C ALA A 60 -9.60 -6.57 -28.88
N SER A 61 -9.69 -7.58 -29.76
CA SER A 61 -10.53 -8.77 -29.56
C SER A 61 -10.06 -9.62 -28.38
N THR A 62 -8.79 -9.51 -28.01
CA THR A 62 -8.18 -10.25 -26.90
C THR A 62 -8.25 -9.52 -25.55
N ASN A 63 -8.78 -8.30 -25.49
CA ASN A 63 -8.73 -7.45 -24.29
C ASN A 63 -9.35 -8.07 -23.03
N ASN A 64 -10.40 -8.87 -23.18
CA ASN A 64 -11.10 -9.54 -22.08
C ASN A 64 -10.52 -10.91 -21.72
N ARG A 65 -9.55 -11.42 -22.50
CA ARG A 65 -8.85 -12.68 -22.20
C ARG A 65 -7.93 -12.49 -21.01
N ILE A 66 -7.66 -13.59 -20.30
CA ILE A 66 -6.66 -13.59 -19.23
C ILE A 66 -5.30 -13.21 -19.84
N ALA A 67 -4.57 -12.32 -19.16
CA ALA A 67 -3.26 -11.89 -19.60
C ALA A 67 -2.30 -13.10 -19.68
N ALA A 68 -1.46 -13.14 -20.70
CA ALA A 68 -0.52 -14.24 -20.93
C ALA A 68 0.69 -14.23 -19.95
N VAL A 69 0.72 -13.27 -19.04
CA VAL A 69 1.76 -13.13 -18.02
C VAL A 69 1.64 -14.24 -16.96
N PRO A 70 2.74 -14.87 -16.54
CA PRO A 70 2.72 -15.81 -15.42
C PRO A 70 2.26 -15.14 -14.12
N SER A 71 1.49 -15.85 -13.29
CA SER A 71 0.98 -15.35 -12.00
C SER A 71 2.09 -14.82 -11.08
N ALA A 72 3.24 -15.50 -11.05
CA ALA A 72 4.41 -15.06 -10.28
C ALA A 72 4.91 -13.67 -10.69
N ARG A 73 4.82 -13.32 -11.98
CA ARG A 73 5.23 -12.00 -12.49
C ARG A 73 4.22 -10.91 -12.15
N ILE A 74 2.93 -11.25 -12.11
CA ILE A 74 1.91 -10.35 -11.55
C ILE A 74 2.26 -10.03 -10.09
N VAL A 75 2.53 -11.05 -9.27
CA VAL A 75 2.88 -10.86 -7.85
C VAL A 75 4.12 -9.99 -7.69
N GLN A 76 5.13 -10.14 -8.55
CA GLN A 76 6.33 -9.29 -8.56
C GLN A 76 5.99 -7.82 -8.87
N LEU A 77 5.13 -7.56 -9.86
CA LEU A 77 4.70 -6.21 -10.25
C LEU A 77 3.81 -5.52 -9.19
N GLN A 78 3.16 -6.31 -8.33
CA GLN A 78 2.32 -5.82 -7.25
C GLN A 78 3.10 -5.37 -6.01
N ARG A 79 4.34 -5.81 -5.85
CA ARG A 79 5.13 -5.61 -4.63
C ARG A 79 6.40 -4.83 -4.91
N GLY A 80 6.92 -4.14 -3.90
CA GLY A 80 8.27 -3.62 -3.99
C GLY A 80 9.31 -4.74 -3.98
N PRO A 81 10.59 -4.41 -4.24
CA PRO A 81 11.69 -5.36 -4.08
C PRO A 81 11.71 -6.00 -2.68
N ASP A 82 12.17 -7.24 -2.56
CA ASP A 82 12.13 -8.02 -1.32
C ASP A 82 12.79 -7.32 -0.12
N VAL A 83 13.86 -6.56 -0.35
CA VAL A 83 14.51 -5.74 0.69
C VAL A 83 13.57 -4.69 1.28
N VAL A 84 12.69 -4.14 0.45
CA VAL A 84 11.72 -3.12 0.84
C VAL A 84 10.55 -3.77 1.58
N GLU A 85 10.05 -4.91 1.10
CA GLU A 85 8.99 -5.66 1.80
C GLU A 85 9.47 -6.16 3.18
N ARG A 86 10.70 -6.66 3.29
CA ARG A 86 11.32 -7.01 4.59
C ARG A 86 11.40 -5.80 5.52
N ARG A 87 11.79 -4.63 5.02
CA ARG A 87 11.81 -3.40 5.82
C ARG A 87 10.41 -3.01 6.31
N ASN A 88 9.39 -3.12 5.46
CA ASN A 88 8.01 -2.85 5.85
C ASN A 88 7.55 -3.82 6.96
N GLN A 89 7.91 -5.10 6.86
CA GLN A 89 7.62 -6.09 7.89
C GLN A 89 8.33 -5.77 9.20
N GLN A 90 9.63 -5.46 9.16
CA GLN A 90 10.38 -5.07 10.36
C GLN A 90 9.82 -3.82 11.03
N GLN A 91 9.31 -2.85 10.27
CA GLN A 91 8.64 -1.67 10.84
C GLN A 91 7.34 -2.05 11.57
N TYR A 92 6.59 -3.00 11.03
CA TYR A 92 5.40 -3.54 11.68
C TYR A 92 5.73 -4.31 12.96
N ASP A 93 6.71 -5.23 12.91
CA ASP A 93 7.12 -6.03 14.07
C ASP A 93 7.62 -5.13 15.21
N ARG A 94 8.39 -4.08 14.87
CA ARG A 94 8.82 -3.06 15.83
C ARG A 94 7.66 -2.26 16.43
N ALA A 95 6.63 -1.95 15.63
CA ALA A 95 5.46 -1.24 16.13
C ALA A 95 4.65 -2.12 17.10
N LEU A 96 4.49 -3.42 16.80
CA LEU A 96 3.86 -4.36 17.73
C LEU A 96 4.62 -4.47 19.06
N ALA A 97 5.95 -4.66 19.00
CA ALA A 97 6.77 -4.71 20.21
C ALA A 97 6.68 -3.41 21.03
N ALA A 98 6.64 -2.26 20.36
CA ALA A 98 6.48 -0.97 21.04
C ALA A 98 5.11 -0.84 21.73
N LEU A 99 4.02 -1.35 21.13
CA LEU A 99 2.70 -1.35 21.76
C LEU A 99 2.66 -2.22 23.01
N THR A 100 3.31 -3.40 23.00
CA THR A 100 3.45 -4.23 24.20
C THR A 100 4.19 -3.48 25.32
N ASN A 101 5.31 -2.84 25.00
CA ASN A 101 6.08 -2.09 26.00
C ASN A 101 5.33 -0.87 26.57
N ILE A 102 4.52 -0.19 25.75
CA ILE A 102 3.68 0.93 26.21
C ILE A 102 2.67 0.45 27.24
N ASN A 103 2.05 -0.72 27.02
CA ASN A 103 1.04 -1.27 27.92
C ASN A 103 1.64 -1.79 29.23
N ASP A 104 2.89 -2.25 29.20
CA ASP A 104 3.58 -2.79 30.39
C ASP A 104 4.20 -1.69 31.28
N GLU A 105 3.94 -0.40 31.01
CA GLU A 105 4.57 0.80 31.63
C GLU A 105 6.11 0.77 31.68
N SER A 106 6.72 -0.21 31.00
CA SER A 106 8.13 -0.49 31.07
C SER A 106 8.86 0.37 30.04
N SER A 107 9.39 1.49 30.52
CA SER A 107 10.32 2.36 29.79
C SER A 107 9.78 2.88 28.45
N SER A 108 8.82 3.81 28.52
CA SER A 108 8.64 4.76 27.42
C SER A 108 9.97 5.48 27.18
N LEU A 109 10.62 5.19 26.05
CA LEU A 109 11.93 5.76 25.77
C LEU A 109 11.77 7.28 25.58
N PRO A 110 12.54 8.14 26.28
CA PRO A 110 12.46 9.59 26.13
C PRO A 110 12.59 10.06 24.67
N ALA A 111 13.28 9.29 23.83
CA ALA A 111 13.39 9.54 22.40
C ALA A 111 12.05 9.46 21.64
N TRP A 112 11.11 8.62 22.06
CA TRP A 112 9.80 8.50 21.41
C TRP A 112 8.92 9.73 21.68
N ASP A 113 8.98 10.25 22.89
CA ASP A 113 8.27 11.46 23.28
C ASP A 113 8.82 12.68 22.55
N GLN A 114 10.15 12.85 22.51
CA GLN A 114 10.80 13.93 21.75
C GLN A 114 10.45 13.91 20.26
N GLN A 115 10.27 12.73 19.66
CA GLN A 115 9.85 12.59 18.27
C GLN A 115 8.33 12.72 18.08
N GLY A 116 7.59 12.80 19.18
CA GLY A 116 6.14 12.89 19.23
C GLY A 116 5.44 11.63 18.74
N TRP A 117 6.07 10.46 18.88
CA TRP A 117 5.52 9.17 18.43
C TRP A 117 4.37 8.67 19.31
N LEU A 118 4.34 9.12 20.57
CA LEU A 118 3.28 8.83 21.52
C LEU A 118 2.05 9.75 21.33
N ASN A 119 2.17 10.79 20.51
CA ASN A 119 1.04 11.65 20.17
C ASN A 119 0.14 10.99 19.12
N GLU A 120 -1.08 11.52 19.03
CA GLU A 120 -2.06 11.07 18.06
C GLU A 120 -1.55 11.17 16.61
N HIS A 121 -1.86 10.13 15.82
CA HIS A 121 -1.55 10.05 14.41
C HIS A 121 -2.78 9.68 13.60
N THR A 122 -2.92 10.27 12.42
CA THR A 122 -3.98 9.94 11.48
C THR A 122 -3.45 9.01 10.40
N VAL A 123 -4.12 7.87 10.22
CA VAL A 123 -4.02 7.03 9.02
C VAL A 123 -5.07 7.53 8.03
N ALA A 124 -4.66 7.86 6.81
CA ALA A 124 -5.57 8.28 5.76
C ALA A 124 -5.35 7.46 4.49
N ILE A 125 -6.45 7.16 3.80
CA ILE A 125 -6.45 6.65 2.44
C ILE A 125 -6.73 7.83 1.53
N ILE A 126 -5.81 8.09 0.60
CA ILE A 126 -5.90 9.20 -0.35
C ILE A 126 -5.95 8.69 -1.79
N GLU A 127 -6.56 9.47 -2.68
CA GLU A 127 -6.40 9.30 -4.12
C GLU A 127 -5.11 9.97 -4.59
N VAL A 128 -4.35 9.28 -5.43
CA VAL A 128 -3.14 9.83 -6.02
C VAL A 128 -3.52 10.69 -7.23
N THR A 129 -3.26 12.00 -7.15
CA THR A 129 -3.63 12.96 -8.19
C THR A 129 -3.12 12.53 -9.58
N GLY A 130 -4.04 12.45 -10.55
CA GLY A 130 -3.72 12.08 -11.93
C GLY A 130 -3.36 10.61 -12.14
N LYS A 131 -3.55 9.76 -11.14
CA LYS A 131 -3.24 8.32 -11.20
C LYS A 131 -4.44 7.48 -10.72
N PRO A 132 -4.66 6.29 -11.30
CA PRO A 132 -5.76 5.41 -10.90
C PRO A 132 -5.44 4.61 -9.64
N TRP A 133 -4.83 5.26 -8.64
CA TRP A 133 -4.31 4.62 -7.45
C TRP A 133 -4.83 5.26 -6.18
N ARG A 134 -4.89 4.44 -5.13
CA ARG A 134 -5.03 4.88 -3.76
C ARG A 134 -3.76 4.61 -2.99
N GLN A 135 -3.50 5.44 -1.99
CA GLN A 135 -2.33 5.32 -1.12
C GLN A 135 -2.74 5.43 0.34
N VAL A 136 -2.13 4.61 1.21
CA VAL A 136 -2.24 4.78 2.66
C VAL A 136 -1.07 5.62 3.18
N VAL A 137 -1.40 6.69 3.89
CA VAL A 137 -0.45 7.63 4.50
C VAL A 137 -0.65 7.71 6.00
N ILE A 138 0.44 8.01 6.72
CA ILE A 138 0.41 8.27 8.16
C ILE A 138 0.91 9.69 8.37
N THR A 139 0.17 10.48 9.12
CA THR A 139 0.54 11.85 9.47
C THR A 139 0.27 12.12 10.94
N LYS A 140 0.85 13.18 11.50
CA LYS A 140 0.50 13.64 12.85
C LYS A 140 -0.95 14.12 12.86
N ALA A 141 -1.72 13.84 13.90
CA ALA A 141 -3.12 14.25 14.00
C ALA A 141 -3.27 15.72 14.40
N ASN A 142 -2.57 16.63 13.72
CA ASN A 142 -2.70 18.07 13.94
C ASN A 142 -3.30 18.79 12.73
N PRO A 143 -3.98 19.94 12.93
CA PRO A 143 -4.67 20.64 11.86
C PRO A 143 -3.78 20.99 10.67
N ARG A 144 -2.54 21.43 10.93
CA ARG A 144 -1.58 21.81 9.89
C ARG A 144 -1.25 20.65 8.96
N ALA A 145 -0.98 19.48 9.52
CA ALA A 145 -0.63 18.29 8.76
C ALA A 145 -1.82 17.77 7.94
N LEU A 146 -3.04 17.86 8.48
CA LEU A 146 -4.27 17.49 7.77
C LEU A 146 -4.62 18.47 6.63
N ILE A 147 -4.43 19.78 6.85
CA ILE A 147 -4.60 20.80 5.79
C ILE A 147 -3.61 20.53 4.65
N GLU A 148 -2.34 20.28 4.98
CA GLU A 148 -1.31 19.99 3.99
C GLU A 148 -1.63 18.73 3.18
N LEU A 149 -2.17 17.70 3.84
CA LEU A 149 -2.60 16.47 3.17
C LEU A 149 -3.77 16.74 2.21
N ARG A 150 -4.81 17.46 2.66
CA ARG A 150 -5.96 17.83 1.83
C ARG A 150 -5.59 18.71 0.64
N ARG A 151 -4.57 19.56 0.79
CA ARG A 151 -4.08 20.41 -0.30
C ARG A 151 -3.49 19.60 -1.45
N ARG A 152 -2.85 18.46 -1.16
CA ARG A 152 -2.12 17.65 -2.14
C ARG A 152 -2.93 16.49 -2.69
N SER A 153 -3.99 16.07 -2.00
CA SER A 153 -4.70 14.84 -2.32
C SER A 153 -6.14 14.84 -1.80
N ALA A 154 -7.03 14.15 -2.53
CA ALA A 154 -8.37 13.87 -2.04
C ALA A 154 -8.32 12.74 -1.00
N ILE A 155 -8.83 13.01 0.21
CA ILE A 155 -8.93 12.00 1.28
C ILE A 155 -10.20 11.20 1.05
N VAL A 156 -10.07 9.88 0.88
CA VAL A 156 -11.18 8.92 0.77
C VAL A 156 -11.74 8.61 2.15
N THR A 157 -10.86 8.33 3.11
CA THR A 157 -11.22 8.05 4.50
C THR A 157 -10.00 8.26 5.40
N SER A 158 -10.22 8.55 6.68
CA SER A 158 -9.16 8.73 7.67
C SER A 158 -9.60 8.29 9.07
N LEU A 159 -8.65 7.79 9.86
CA LEU A 159 -8.84 7.42 11.26
C LEU A 159 -7.68 7.96 12.10
N THR A 160 -8.00 8.65 13.18
CA THR A 160 -7.02 9.07 14.18
C THR A 160 -6.84 7.98 15.23
N LEU A 161 -5.59 7.74 15.60
CA LEU A 161 -5.16 6.68 16.50
C LEU A 161 -4.25 7.25 17.59
N PRO A 162 -4.21 6.62 18.78
CA PRO A 162 -3.52 7.19 19.95
C PRO A 162 -2.04 7.46 19.72
N THR A 163 -1.34 6.57 19.01
CA THR A 163 0.10 6.70 18.78
C THR A 163 0.50 6.38 17.34
N ARG A 164 1.73 6.76 16.97
CA ARG A 164 2.34 6.38 15.69
C ARG A 164 2.38 4.86 15.48
N PHE A 165 2.59 4.10 16.55
CA PHE A 165 2.71 2.65 16.48
C PHE A 165 1.37 2.00 16.11
N HIS A 166 0.26 2.46 16.72
CA HIS A 166 -1.09 2.08 16.30
C HIS A 166 -1.31 2.38 14.81
N ALA A 167 -0.91 3.56 14.35
CA ALA A 167 -1.01 3.95 12.95
C ALA A 167 -0.16 3.09 12.00
N GLN A 168 1.03 2.66 12.43
CA GLN A 168 1.89 1.76 11.65
C GLN A 168 1.27 0.36 11.52
N VAL A 169 0.70 -0.16 12.61
CA VAL A 169 0.00 -1.45 12.63
C VAL A 169 -1.22 -1.39 11.70
N LEU A 170 -2.05 -0.36 11.79
CA LEU A 170 -3.21 -0.21 10.90
C LEU A 170 -2.79 -0.03 9.44
N ALA A 171 -1.77 0.77 9.14
CA ALA A 171 -1.31 0.95 7.76
C ALA A 171 -0.78 -0.37 7.15
N HIS A 172 -0.08 -1.20 7.93
CA HIS A 172 0.35 -2.53 7.49
C HIS A 172 -0.86 -3.45 7.25
N ALA A 173 -1.86 -3.44 8.14
CA ALA A 173 -3.10 -4.18 7.97
C ALA A 173 -3.85 -3.77 6.69
N VAL A 174 -3.93 -2.47 6.38
CA VAL A 174 -4.51 -1.97 5.12
C VAL A 174 -3.78 -2.57 3.91
N MET A 175 -2.44 -2.56 3.93
CA MET A 175 -1.64 -3.11 2.83
C MET A 175 -1.74 -4.63 2.72
N THR A 176 -1.91 -5.34 3.83
CA THR A 176 -2.14 -6.78 3.87
C THR A 176 -3.52 -7.13 3.32
N ARG A 177 -4.56 -6.38 3.70
CA ARG A 177 -5.91 -6.53 3.15
C ARG A 177 -5.92 -6.29 1.64
N GLN A 178 -5.22 -5.25 1.18
CA GLN A 178 -5.16 -4.88 -0.24
C GLN A 178 -4.09 -5.62 -1.03
N HIS A 179 -3.49 -6.65 -0.46
CA HIS A 179 -2.28 -7.28 -0.98
C HIS A 179 -2.34 -7.66 -2.46
N THR A 180 -3.47 -8.24 -2.89
CA THR A 180 -3.73 -8.69 -4.27
C THR A 180 -4.10 -7.56 -5.24
N TRP A 181 -4.27 -6.33 -4.75
CA TRP A 181 -4.56 -5.12 -5.53
C TRP A 181 -3.40 -4.12 -5.54
N ARG A 182 -2.35 -4.39 -4.76
CA ARG A 182 -1.15 -3.56 -4.69
C ARG A 182 -0.54 -3.39 -6.08
N VAL A 183 0.13 -2.26 -6.27
CA VAL A 183 0.97 -1.97 -7.43
C VAL A 183 2.26 -1.36 -6.96
N HIS A 184 3.34 -1.59 -7.71
CA HIS A 184 4.61 -0.92 -7.45
C HIS A 184 5.02 -0.04 -8.63
N PRO A 185 4.61 1.23 -8.66
CA PRO A 185 4.98 2.14 -9.75
C PRO A 185 6.48 2.47 -9.73
N SER A 186 7.01 2.91 -10.86
CA SER A 186 8.37 3.41 -10.97
C SER A 186 8.52 4.75 -10.20
N PRO A 187 9.75 5.12 -9.80
CA PRO A 187 10.01 6.41 -9.16
C PRO A 187 9.54 7.63 -9.98
N GLN A 188 9.57 7.50 -11.31
CA GLN A 188 9.13 8.54 -12.25
C GLN A 188 7.62 8.73 -12.21
N GLN A 189 6.85 7.67 -11.99
CA GLN A 189 5.39 7.74 -11.90
C GLN A 189 4.89 8.10 -10.50
N LEU A 190 5.66 7.80 -9.46
CA LEU A 190 5.37 8.21 -8.08
C LEU A 190 6.66 8.28 -7.25
N ALA A 191 7.14 9.47 -6.92
CA ALA A 191 8.42 9.61 -6.22
C ALA A 191 8.40 9.02 -4.79
N ILE A 192 7.29 9.18 -4.05
CA ILE A 192 7.21 8.89 -2.61
C ILE A 192 6.08 7.91 -2.30
N GLY A 193 6.36 6.96 -1.40
CA GLY A 193 5.34 6.08 -0.82
C GLY A 193 4.83 4.98 -1.76
N ARG A 194 5.59 4.63 -2.80
CA ARG A 194 5.32 3.57 -3.79
C ARG A 194 5.02 2.18 -3.22
N THR A 195 5.37 1.94 -1.95
CA THR A 195 5.16 0.66 -1.29
C THR A 195 3.78 0.52 -0.66
N ARG A 196 3.05 1.63 -0.57
CA ARG A 196 1.77 1.77 0.14
C ARG A 196 0.61 2.10 -0.80
N VAL A 197 0.66 1.56 -2.02
CA VAL A 197 -0.22 1.93 -3.13
C VAL A 197 -0.92 0.70 -3.70
N TRP A 198 -2.17 0.88 -4.13
CA TRP A 198 -2.98 -0.14 -4.81
C TRP A 198 -3.93 0.52 -5.83
N MET A 199 -4.50 -0.27 -6.73
CA MET A 199 -5.45 0.23 -7.74
C MET A 199 -6.72 0.79 -7.09
N ALA A 200 -7.22 1.93 -7.58
CA ALA A 200 -8.33 2.66 -6.96
C ALA A 200 -9.67 1.90 -6.98
N ASP A 201 -9.84 0.96 -7.91
CA ASP A 201 -11.02 0.12 -8.04
C ASP A 201 -11.02 -1.12 -7.12
N ALA A 202 -10.02 -1.24 -6.24
CA ALA A 202 -10.02 -2.26 -5.21
C ALA A 202 -11.18 -2.08 -4.22
N PRO A 203 -11.66 -3.17 -3.58
CA PRO A 203 -12.66 -3.10 -2.52
C PRO A 203 -12.32 -2.06 -1.45
N ALA A 204 -13.31 -1.30 -1.00
CA ALA A 204 -13.11 -0.25 0.00
C ALA A 204 -12.59 -0.82 1.33
N VAL A 205 -11.74 -0.06 2.02
CA VAL A 205 -11.25 -0.40 3.36
C VAL A 205 -11.95 0.47 4.38
N GLN A 206 -12.69 -0.18 5.28
CA GLN A 206 -13.30 0.48 6.43
C GLN A 206 -12.26 0.56 7.56
N LEU A 207 -11.58 1.70 7.69
CA LEU A 207 -10.45 1.86 8.61
C LEU A 207 -10.82 1.56 10.06
N GLY A 208 -11.99 2.03 10.53
CA GLY A 208 -12.47 1.77 11.90
C GLY A 208 -12.65 0.28 12.18
N SER A 209 -13.46 -0.41 11.37
CA SER A 209 -13.69 -1.85 11.52
C SER A 209 -12.41 -2.68 11.41
N LEU A 210 -11.49 -2.29 10.54
CA LEU A 210 -10.19 -2.95 10.43
C LEU A 210 -9.31 -2.71 11.67
N ALA A 211 -9.33 -1.50 12.22
CA ALA A 211 -8.61 -1.17 13.45
C ALA A 211 -9.16 -1.96 14.65
N ASP A 212 -10.47 -2.08 14.76
CA ASP A 212 -11.13 -2.87 15.81
C ASP A 212 -10.78 -4.36 15.68
N GLN A 213 -10.84 -4.90 14.46
CA GLN A 213 -10.48 -6.30 14.17
C GLN A 213 -9.06 -6.65 14.61
N ILE A 214 -8.09 -5.75 14.42
CA ILE A 214 -6.69 -5.95 14.80
C ILE A 214 -6.37 -5.40 16.20
N GLY A 215 -7.37 -4.92 16.93
CA GLY A 215 -7.23 -4.49 18.32
C GLY A 215 -6.51 -3.16 18.54
N VAL A 216 -6.45 -2.28 17.52
CA VAL A 216 -5.82 -0.94 17.60
C VAL A 216 -6.82 0.21 17.46
N GLY A 217 -8.13 -0.06 17.54
CA GLY A 217 -9.17 0.95 17.40
C GLY A 217 -9.15 2.02 18.51
N PRO A 218 -9.67 3.24 18.25
CA PRO A 218 -9.64 4.37 19.20
C PRO A 218 -10.49 4.16 20.47
N GLY A 219 -11.22 3.05 20.60
CA GLY A 219 -12.01 2.68 21.78
C GLY A 219 -11.31 1.75 22.77
N ARG A 220 -10.06 1.32 22.50
CA ARG A 220 -9.28 0.47 23.40
C ARG A 220 -8.26 1.27 24.20
N LEU A 221 -8.72 2.37 24.80
CA LEU A 221 -8.06 2.91 25.98
C LEU A 221 -8.56 2.04 27.14
N ASP A 222 -7.67 1.22 27.66
CA ASP A 222 -7.93 0.33 28.77
C ASP A 222 -8.62 1.09 29.89
N THR A 223 -9.81 0.62 30.24
CA THR A 223 -10.47 0.97 31.49
C THR A 223 -9.73 0.19 32.57
N HIS A 224 -8.72 0.82 33.17
CA HIS A 224 -8.15 0.41 34.45
C HIS A 224 -7.93 1.65 35.31
#